data_AF-Q86MS8-F1
#
_entry.id   AF-Q86MS8-F1
#
_cell.length_a   1.000
_cell.length_b   1.000
_cell.length_c   1.000
_cell.angle_alpha   90.00
_cell.angle_beta   90.00
_cell.angle_gamma   90.00
#
_symmetry.space_group_name_H-M   'P 1'
#
loop_
_entity.id
_entity.type
_entity.pdbx_description
1 polymer ?
#
loop_
_entity_poly.entity_id
_entity_poly.type
_entity_poly.pdbx_seq_one_letter_code
_entity_poly.pdbx_strand_id
1 'polypeptide(L)'
;RLYVGKLEQWATNMEATQARGSEASSTSGSTTPPDPKVELRDAFIKSAAIETFFLWHKYKEEKKREYIEKQRREGELGLLEENKETAEDPNGPQNQLKDGIIPEEFKRQMFYTLGDYRDICVGVKDNDVIKALKDSGDASGKDTMDKIEAKIKSVFPTSAVTTSTPVTQNSEKKREQWWEQHGKHIWEGMICALTYKENGDGAKPIEGESGIKEDPDLKNALFSGENNALKSDYEYKTVKLEDENSGAKQNQTVSTTSDTPTLNNPKLSDFVE
;
A
#
# COMPACT_ATOMS: atom_id res chain seq x y z
N ARG A 1 9.88 -4.30 6.57
CA ARG A 1 10.19 -2.86 6.50
C ARG A 1 9.42 -2.30 5.32
N LEU A 2 8.59 -1.28 5.53
CA LEU A 2 7.76 -0.67 4.50
C LEU A 2 8.61 0.05 3.45
N TYR A 3 8.29 -0.07 2.17
CA TYR A 3 8.95 0.64 1.09
C TYR A 3 8.55 2.12 1.04
N VAL A 4 9.51 3.04 1.22
CA VAL A 4 9.27 4.50 1.14
C VAL A 4 10.14 5.18 0.07
N GLY A 5 10.75 4.42 -0.85
CA GLY A 5 11.78 4.92 -1.76
C GLY A 5 11.29 6.02 -2.72
N LYS A 6 10.02 6.00 -3.14
CA LYS A 6 9.47 7.07 -4.00
C LYS A 6 9.12 8.33 -3.22
N LEU A 7 8.75 8.19 -1.94
CA LEU A 7 8.61 9.32 -1.02
C LEU A 7 9.96 9.97 -0.73
N GLU A 8 11.01 9.17 -0.55
CA GLU A 8 12.39 9.67 -0.40
C GLU A 8 12.84 10.45 -1.64
N GLN A 9 12.69 9.87 -2.84
CA GLN A 9 13.03 10.54 -4.10
C GLN A 9 12.30 11.88 -4.26
N TRP A 10 11.00 11.89 -3.94
CA TRP A 10 10.20 13.12 -3.95
C TRP A 10 10.73 14.17 -2.95
N ALA A 11 11.02 13.77 -1.72
CA ALA A 11 11.53 14.67 -0.68
C ALA A 11 12.88 15.29 -1.07
N THR A 12 13.79 14.49 -1.67
CA THR A 12 15.07 14.97 -2.20
C THR A 12 14.89 15.95 -3.37
N ASN A 13 13.96 15.67 -4.30
CA ASN A 13 13.69 16.55 -5.44
C ASN A 13 13.11 17.91 -5.00
N MET A 14 12.25 17.92 -3.97
CA MET A 14 11.76 19.17 -3.37
C MET A 14 12.89 20.01 -2.77
N GLU A 15 13.89 19.37 -2.16
CA GLU A 15 15.06 20.05 -1.60
C GLU A 15 15.95 20.67 -2.69
N ALA A 16 16.23 19.93 -3.75
CA ALA A 16 17.00 20.43 -4.90
C ALA A 16 16.31 21.62 -5.59
N THR A 17 14.99 21.58 -5.70
CA THR A 17 14.20 22.67 -6.31
C THR A 17 14.18 23.92 -5.43
N GLN A 18 14.10 23.77 -4.11
CA GLN A 18 14.22 24.90 -3.15
C GLN A 18 15.62 25.53 -3.17
N ALA A 19 16.69 24.74 -3.31
CA ALA A 19 18.05 25.25 -3.39
C ALA A 19 18.32 26.05 -4.69
N ARG A 20 17.72 25.63 -5.81
CA ARG A 20 17.89 26.27 -7.13
C ARG A 20 17.05 27.54 -7.32
N GLY A 21 15.98 27.72 -6.55
CA GLY A 21 15.12 28.91 -6.58
C GLY A 21 15.79 30.20 -6.09
N SER A 22 17.00 30.12 -5.52
CA SER A 22 17.78 31.29 -5.06
C SER A 22 18.62 31.95 -6.17
N GLU A 23 18.76 31.32 -7.34
CA GLU A 23 19.57 31.83 -8.47
C GLU A 23 18.99 31.41 -9.83
N ALA A 24 17.94 32.07 -10.34
CA ALA A 24 17.70 32.22 -11.78
C ALA A 24 16.49 33.12 -12.09
N SER A 25 16.77 34.25 -12.75
CA SER A 25 15.79 35.04 -13.50
C SER A 25 15.64 34.50 -14.93
N SER A 26 14.40 34.48 -15.41
CA SER A 26 13.96 34.48 -16.82
C SER A 26 14.44 33.38 -17.79
N THR A 27 13.55 32.44 -18.11
CA THR A 27 13.33 32.01 -19.51
C THR A 27 11.92 31.45 -19.69
N SER A 28 11.21 31.93 -20.72
CA SER A 28 9.83 31.60 -21.04
C SER A 28 9.71 30.19 -21.62
N GLY A 29 8.96 29.33 -20.93
CA GLY A 29 8.38 28.08 -21.42
C GLY A 29 7.12 27.81 -20.63
N SER A 30 5.96 27.77 -21.28
CA SER A 30 4.66 27.50 -20.65
C SER A 30 4.58 26.02 -20.24
N THR A 31 5.11 25.71 -19.08
CA THR A 31 4.75 24.53 -18.28
C THR A 31 4.59 25.03 -16.86
N THR A 32 3.36 25.05 -16.36
CA THR A 32 3.07 25.33 -14.95
C THR A 32 4.00 24.48 -14.08
N PRO A 33 4.67 25.05 -13.06
CA PRO A 33 5.48 24.26 -12.12
C PRO A 33 4.64 23.10 -11.57
N PRO A 34 5.19 21.88 -11.44
CA PRO A 34 4.47 20.75 -10.86
C PRO A 34 3.94 21.12 -9.47
N ASP A 35 2.66 20.86 -9.20
CA ASP A 35 2.08 21.09 -7.88
C ASP A 35 2.68 20.05 -6.90
N PRO A 36 3.36 20.50 -5.81
CA PRO A 36 3.96 19.59 -4.83
C PRO A 36 2.96 18.56 -4.25
N LYS A 37 1.67 18.89 -4.19
CA LYS A 37 0.62 17.96 -3.74
C LYS A 37 0.34 16.85 -4.74
N VAL A 38 0.45 17.13 -6.03
CA VAL A 38 0.30 16.13 -7.11
C VAL A 38 1.51 15.20 -7.10
N GLU A 39 2.71 15.74 -6.96
CA GLU A 39 3.92 14.92 -6.86
C GLU A 39 3.92 14.05 -5.60
N LEU A 40 3.46 14.59 -4.47
CA LEU A 40 3.29 13.84 -3.22
C LEU A 40 2.30 12.68 -3.41
N ARG A 41 1.16 12.93 -4.05
CA ARG A 41 0.16 11.89 -4.39
C ARG A 41 0.81 10.77 -5.19
N ASP A 42 1.53 11.14 -6.25
CA ASP A 42 2.16 10.16 -7.14
C ASP A 42 3.27 9.37 -6.42
N ALA A 43 3.99 9.99 -5.49
CA ALA A 43 4.98 9.33 -4.66
C ALA A 43 4.36 8.29 -3.71
N PHE A 44 3.22 8.61 -3.09
CA PHE A 44 2.46 7.64 -2.28
C PHE A 44 1.93 6.48 -3.14
N ILE A 45 1.28 6.77 -4.27
CA ILE A 45 0.75 5.74 -5.18
C ILE A 45 1.87 4.78 -5.61
N LYS A 46 3.00 5.31 -6.07
CA LYS A 46 4.12 4.48 -6.53
C LYS A 46 4.76 3.69 -5.38
N SER A 47 4.89 4.27 -4.18
CA SER A 47 5.44 3.54 -3.03
C SER A 47 4.53 2.38 -2.64
N ALA A 48 3.23 2.64 -2.50
CA ALA A 48 2.26 1.63 -2.09
C ALA A 48 2.10 0.51 -3.13
N ALA A 49 2.14 0.85 -4.43
CA ALA A 49 2.13 -0.13 -5.51
C ALA A 49 3.37 -1.04 -5.47
N ILE A 50 4.57 -0.47 -5.28
CA ILE A 50 5.81 -1.25 -5.20
C ILE A 50 5.82 -2.16 -3.97
N GLU A 51 5.41 -1.65 -2.80
CA GLU A 51 5.27 -2.47 -1.59
C GLU A 51 4.32 -3.63 -1.83
N THR A 52 3.15 -3.36 -2.42
CA THR A 52 2.13 -4.38 -2.70
C THR A 52 2.64 -5.45 -3.67
N PHE A 53 3.40 -5.06 -4.70
CA PHE A 53 4.00 -5.99 -5.66
C PHE A 53 4.95 -6.98 -4.97
N PHE A 54 5.86 -6.49 -4.13
CA PHE A 54 6.79 -7.35 -3.39
C PHE A 54 6.10 -8.17 -2.30
N LEU A 55 5.12 -7.59 -1.61
CA LEU A 55 4.32 -8.28 -0.61
C LEU A 55 3.55 -9.44 -1.25
N TRP A 56 2.97 -9.23 -2.43
CA TRP A 56 2.29 -10.26 -3.20
C TRP A 56 3.23 -11.39 -3.59
N HIS A 57 4.41 -11.05 -4.11
CA HIS A 57 5.44 -12.06 -4.42
C HIS A 57 5.79 -12.90 -3.19
N LYS A 58 6.09 -12.25 -2.05
CA LYS A 58 6.44 -12.94 -0.81
C LYS A 58 5.30 -13.84 -0.30
N TYR A 59 4.06 -13.36 -0.36
CA TYR A 59 2.88 -14.11 0.05
C TYR A 59 2.70 -15.39 -0.78
N LYS A 60 2.88 -15.31 -2.10
CA LYS A 60 2.83 -16.49 -2.99
C LYS A 60 3.87 -17.54 -2.63
N GLU A 61 5.12 -17.12 -2.40
CA GLU A 61 6.21 -18.03 -2.03
C GLU A 61 5.99 -18.68 -0.65
N GLU A 62 5.44 -17.93 0.30
CA GLU A 62 5.06 -18.46 1.61
C GLU A 62 3.96 -19.52 1.52
N LYS A 63 2.89 -19.24 0.77
CA LYS A 63 1.81 -20.21 0.55
C LYS A 63 2.28 -21.45 -0.21
N LYS A 64 3.17 -21.30 -1.20
CA LYS A 64 3.80 -22.43 -1.88
C LYS A 64 4.57 -23.31 -0.89
N ARG A 65 5.37 -22.71 0.00
CA ARG A 65 6.12 -23.43 1.04
C ARG A 65 5.20 -24.13 2.05
N GLU A 66 4.15 -23.46 2.52
CA GLU A 66 3.15 -24.05 3.42
C GLU A 66 2.48 -25.27 2.81
N TYR A 67 2.10 -25.19 1.53
CA TYR A 67 1.52 -26.30 0.78
C TYR A 67 2.48 -27.48 0.67
N ILE A 68 3.72 -27.24 0.24
CA ILE A 68 4.74 -28.31 0.10
C ILE A 68 4.98 -29.01 1.45
N GLU A 69 5.12 -28.25 2.55
CA GLU A 69 5.34 -28.83 3.88
C GLU A 69 4.13 -29.63 4.38
N LYS A 70 2.91 -29.18 4.05
CA LYS A 70 1.69 -29.93 4.36
C LYS A 70 1.65 -31.28 3.63
N GLN A 71 1.90 -31.28 2.31
CA GLN A 71 1.93 -32.51 1.51
C GLN A 71 3.02 -33.49 1.99
N ARG A 72 4.17 -32.96 2.42
CA ARG A 72 5.25 -33.77 3.02
C ARG A 72 4.84 -34.40 4.34
N ARG A 73 4.10 -33.67 5.19
CA ARG A 73 3.60 -34.16 6.47
C ARG A 73 2.51 -35.22 6.32
N GLU A 74 1.64 -35.06 5.33
CA GLU A 74 0.51 -35.97 5.06
C GLU A 74 0.93 -37.25 4.32
N GLY A 75 2.23 -37.40 4.00
CA GLY A 75 2.80 -38.60 3.39
C GLY A 75 2.47 -38.75 1.90
N GLU A 76 1.79 -37.78 1.31
CA GLU A 76 1.40 -37.75 -0.10
C GLU A 76 2.60 -37.40 -1.01
N LEU A 77 3.58 -36.68 -0.48
CA LEU A 77 4.87 -36.35 -1.10
C LEU A 77 5.97 -37.26 -0.50
N GLY A 78 5.90 -38.56 -0.82
CA GLY A 78 6.88 -39.57 -0.40
C GLY A 78 8.30 -39.32 -0.94
N LEU A 79 9.30 -39.78 -0.17
CA LEU A 79 10.75 -39.78 -0.44
C LEU A 79 11.10 -39.92 -1.95
N LEU A 80 11.96 -39.03 -2.49
CA LEU A 80 12.40 -38.84 -3.91
C LEU A 80 11.56 -37.76 -4.64
N GLU A 81 12.07 -36.62 -5.11
CA GLU A 81 13.33 -36.27 -5.78
C GLU A 81 13.59 -34.77 -5.58
N GLU A 82 14.87 -34.41 -5.43
CA GLU A 82 15.45 -33.06 -5.34
C GLU A 82 15.13 -32.13 -6.54
N ASN A 83 14.30 -32.57 -7.50
CA ASN A 83 14.10 -31.91 -8.81
C ASN A 83 12.63 -31.81 -9.28
N LYS A 84 11.62 -31.91 -8.40
CA LYS A 84 10.22 -31.62 -8.75
C LYS A 84 9.55 -30.65 -7.76
N GLU A 85 10.07 -29.44 -7.62
CA GLU A 85 9.36 -28.30 -6.99
C GLU A 85 8.29 -27.68 -7.91
N THR A 86 7.46 -28.52 -8.55
CA THR A 86 6.34 -28.09 -9.43
C THR A 86 4.97 -28.39 -8.85
N ALA A 87 4.90 -28.76 -7.57
CA ALA A 87 3.63 -28.87 -6.85
C ALA A 87 3.06 -27.46 -6.60
N GLU A 88 2.26 -26.96 -7.53
CA GLU A 88 1.44 -25.77 -7.33
C GLU A 88 0.10 -26.16 -6.69
N ASP A 89 -0.29 -25.45 -5.64
CA ASP A 89 -1.61 -25.59 -5.02
C ASP A 89 -2.69 -25.15 -6.02
N PRO A 90 -3.62 -26.04 -6.43
CA PRO A 90 -4.74 -25.67 -7.30
C PRO A 90 -5.59 -24.53 -6.73
N ASN A 91 -5.68 -24.41 -5.40
CA ASN A 91 -6.37 -23.34 -4.69
C ASN A 91 -5.43 -22.21 -4.23
N GLY A 92 -4.21 -22.21 -4.76
CA GLY A 92 -3.18 -21.25 -4.40
C GLY A 92 -3.56 -19.81 -4.71
N PRO A 93 -2.85 -18.85 -4.10
CA PRO A 93 -3.22 -17.43 -4.16
C PRO A 93 -3.26 -16.86 -5.58
N GLN A 94 -2.39 -17.35 -6.48
CA GLN A 94 -2.37 -16.89 -7.88
C GLN A 94 -3.63 -17.30 -8.66
N ASN A 95 -4.25 -18.44 -8.34
CA ASN A 95 -5.49 -18.88 -9.00
C ASN A 95 -6.69 -18.12 -8.45
N GLN A 96 -6.76 -17.92 -7.13
CA GLN A 96 -7.78 -17.04 -6.52
C GLN A 96 -7.77 -15.65 -7.18
N LEU A 97 -6.57 -15.08 -7.39
CA LEU A 97 -6.45 -13.76 -8.02
C LEU A 97 -6.94 -13.75 -9.48
N LYS A 98 -6.72 -14.83 -10.24
CA LYS A 98 -7.26 -14.98 -11.62
C LYS A 98 -8.78 -15.04 -11.64
N ASP A 99 -9.38 -15.63 -10.61
CA ASP A 99 -10.84 -15.64 -10.43
C ASP A 99 -11.37 -14.28 -9.94
N GLY A 100 -10.49 -13.29 -9.77
CA GLY A 100 -10.82 -11.96 -9.28
C GLY A 100 -11.00 -11.90 -7.77
N ILE A 101 -10.45 -12.87 -7.04
CA ILE A 101 -10.51 -12.97 -5.58
C ILE A 101 -9.14 -12.64 -4.99
N ILE A 102 -9.03 -11.53 -4.26
CA ILE A 102 -7.85 -11.24 -3.46
C ILE A 102 -7.93 -12.07 -2.17
N PRO A 103 -6.93 -12.96 -1.89
CA PRO A 103 -6.95 -13.80 -0.69
C PRO A 103 -7.11 -12.96 0.58
N GLU A 104 -7.97 -13.40 1.50
CA GLU A 104 -8.38 -12.60 2.67
C GLU A 104 -7.19 -12.20 3.56
N GLU A 105 -6.28 -13.14 3.84
CA GLU A 105 -5.06 -12.88 4.60
C GLU A 105 -4.15 -11.83 3.93
N PHE A 106 -4.08 -11.84 2.59
CA PHE A 106 -3.28 -10.87 1.84
C PHE A 106 -3.97 -9.51 1.78
N LYS A 107 -5.30 -9.49 1.56
CA LYS A 107 -6.12 -8.26 1.63
C LYS A 107 -5.97 -7.58 2.99
N ARG A 108 -5.95 -8.35 4.08
CA ARG A 108 -5.66 -7.85 5.43
C ARG A 108 -4.30 -7.18 5.51
N GLN A 109 -3.25 -7.78 4.94
CA GLN A 109 -1.93 -7.15 4.91
C GLN A 109 -1.96 -5.83 4.14
N MET A 110 -2.66 -5.76 3.00
CA MET A 110 -2.83 -4.52 2.24
C MET A 110 -3.53 -3.41 3.06
N PHE A 111 -4.55 -3.76 3.86
CA PHE A 111 -5.21 -2.78 4.74
C PHE A 111 -4.23 -2.18 5.75
N TYR A 112 -3.44 -3.01 6.44
CA TYR A 112 -2.41 -2.53 7.37
C TYR A 112 -1.35 -1.69 6.66
N THR A 113 -0.87 -2.13 5.50
CA THR A 113 0.08 -1.36 4.68
C THR A 113 -0.46 0.02 4.31
N LEU A 114 -1.74 0.13 3.91
CA LEU A 114 -2.34 1.43 3.62
C LEU A 114 -2.46 2.29 4.89
N GLY A 115 -2.78 1.69 6.03
CA GLY A 115 -2.74 2.34 7.34
C GLY A 115 -1.37 2.90 7.69
N ASP A 116 -0.30 2.15 7.46
CA ASP A 116 1.07 2.63 7.68
C ASP A 116 1.39 3.85 6.80
N TYR A 117 0.97 3.86 5.52
CA TYR A 117 1.11 5.03 4.66
C TYR A 117 0.26 6.23 5.11
N ARG A 118 -0.95 5.98 5.65
CA ARG A 118 -1.77 7.04 6.24
C ARG A 118 -1.03 7.69 7.40
N ASP A 119 -0.47 6.88 8.28
CA ASP A 119 0.25 7.35 9.46
C ASP A 119 1.49 8.15 9.09
N ILE A 120 2.16 7.80 7.99
CA ILE A 120 3.23 8.63 7.40
C ILE A 120 2.69 9.99 6.90
N CYS A 121 1.51 10.00 6.27
CA CYS A 121 0.93 11.22 5.71
C CYS A 121 0.38 12.16 6.81
N VAL A 122 -0.52 11.65 7.64
CA VAL A 122 -1.24 12.44 8.64
C VAL A 122 -0.36 12.71 9.86
N GLY A 123 0.55 11.80 10.20
CA GLY A 123 1.26 11.76 11.47
C GLY A 123 0.41 11.11 12.55
N VAL A 124 1.05 10.36 13.44
CA VAL A 124 0.39 9.73 14.61
C VAL A 124 0.77 10.53 15.85
N LYS A 125 -0.13 10.66 16.83
CA LYS A 125 0.18 11.38 18.10
C LYS A 125 1.42 10.82 18.80
N ASP A 126 1.67 9.52 18.67
CA ASP A 126 2.84 8.82 19.24
C ASP A 126 3.91 8.47 18.20
N ASN A 127 3.70 8.84 16.92
CA ASN A 127 4.60 8.54 15.80
C ASN A 127 5.01 7.06 15.69
N ASP A 128 4.17 6.11 16.10
CA ASP A 128 4.54 4.69 16.24
C ASP A 128 5.05 4.06 14.94
N VAL A 129 4.38 4.30 13.81
CA VAL A 129 4.84 3.80 12.49
C VAL A 129 6.17 4.44 12.09
N ILE A 130 6.28 5.76 12.25
CA ILE A 130 7.52 6.50 11.97
C ILE A 130 8.67 5.96 12.82
N LYS A 131 8.41 5.70 14.11
CA LYS A 131 9.38 5.14 15.06
C LYS A 131 9.78 3.72 14.67
N ALA A 132 8.82 2.84 14.35
CA ALA A 132 9.11 1.49 13.89
C ALA A 132 9.93 1.48 12.59
N LEU A 133 9.68 2.42 11.67
CA LEU A 133 10.48 2.58 10.45
C LEU A 133 11.90 3.09 10.73
N LYS A 134 12.07 3.96 11.74
CA LYS A 134 13.37 4.43 12.21
C LYS A 134 14.15 3.32 12.92
N ASP A 135 13.49 2.53 13.76
CA ASP A 135 14.10 1.45 14.55
C ASP A 135 14.45 0.22 13.67
N SER A 136 13.73 0.03 12.56
CA SER A 136 14.01 -1.03 11.57
C SER A 136 14.99 -0.62 10.45
N GLY A 137 15.48 0.62 10.48
CA GLY A 137 16.45 1.14 9.52
C GLY A 137 17.81 1.43 10.15
N ASP A 138 18.85 1.41 9.33
CA ASP A 138 20.17 1.93 9.73
C ASP A 138 20.10 3.46 9.92
N ALA A 139 21.18 4.11 10.40
CA ALA A 139 21.20 5.56 10.62
C ALA A 139 20.68 6.38 9.42
N SER A 140 20.94 5.91 8.19
CA SER A 140 20.41 6.49 6.95
C SER A 140 18.88 6.44 6.85
N GLY A 141 18.24 5.37 7.33
CA GLY A 141 16.78 5.21 7.29
C GLY A 141 16.06 6.18 8.24
N LYS A 142 16.70 6.53 9.36
CA LYS A 142 16.18 7.54 10.29
C LYS A 142 16.16 8.93 9.66
N ASP A 143 17.27 9.32 9.04
CA ASP A 143 17.41 10.60 8.33
C ASP A 143 16.43 10.70 7.16
N THR A 144 16.22 9.61 6.41
CA THR A 144 15.24 9.56 5.30
C THR A 144 13.82 9.85 5.81
N MET A 145 13.41 9.22 6.91
CA MET A 145 12.05 9.39 7.42
C MET A 145 11.81 10.80 7.98
N ASP A 146 12.79 11.35 8.71
CA ASP A 146 12.73 12.74 9.20
C ASP A 146 12.61 13.74 8.03
N LYS A 147 13.33 13.51 6.93
CA LYS A 147 13.25 14.33 5.71
C LYS A 147 11.87 14.24 5.06
N ILE A 148 11.33 13.03 4.88
CA ILE A 148 10.00 12.82 4.30
C ILE A 148 8.95 13.56 5.15
N GLU A 149 8.95 13.35 6.47
CA GLU A 149 8.01 13.97 7.39
C GLU A 149 8.08 15.50 7.33
N ALA A 150 9.30 16.07 7.35
CA ALA A 150 9.51 17.51 7.26
C ALA A 150 9.00 18.09 5.93
N LYS A 151 9.25 17.40 4.80
CA LYS A 151 8.78 17.85 3.48
C LYS A 151 7.26 17.74 3.37
N ILE A 152 6.64 16.66 3.85
CA ILE A 152 5.17 16.54 3.91
C ILE A 152 4.58 17.72 4.70
N LYS A 153 5.11 18.03 5.88
CA LYS A 153 4.67 19.20 6.66
C LYS A 153 4.79 20.51 5.87
N SER A 154 5.85 20.67 5.08
CA SER A 154 6.07 21.89 4.27
C SER A 154 5.07 22.07 3.12
N VAL A 155 4.52 20.97 2.57
CA VAL A 155 3.49 21.01 1.51
C VAL A 155 2.15 21.54 2.03
N PHE A 156 1.90 21.37 3.32
CA PHE A 156 0.67 21.81 4.00
C PHE A 156 1.00 22.92 5.01
N PRO A 157 1.40 24.12 4.54
CA PRO A 157 1.80 25.20 5.43
C PRO A 157 0.65 25.58 6.36
N THR A 158 1.01 25.79 7.62
CA THR A 158 0.16 26.43 8.61
C THR A 158 -0.13 27.85 8.15
N SER A 159 -1.40 28.14 7.88
CA SER A 159 -1.82 29.51 7.62
C SER A 159 -1.56 30.29 8.92
N ALA A 160 -0.65 31.25 8.90
CA ALA A 160 -0.45 32.18 10.01
C ALA A 160 -1.70 33.07 10.11
N VAL A 161 -2.70 32.62 10.87
CA VAL A 161 -3.84 33.46 11.24
C VAL A 161 -3.77 33.69 12.75
N THR A 162 -3.61 34.95 13.08
CA THR A 162 -3.77 35.57 14.39
C THR A 162 -5.11 35.17 15.02
N THR A 163 -5.12 34.14 15.88
CA THR A 163 -6.02 33.97 17.04
C THR A 163 -5.84 32.58 17.68
N SER A 164 -5.24 32.56 18.87
CA SER A 164 -5.61 31.75 20.05
C SER A 164 -5.92 30.24 19.94
N THR A 165 -5.56 29.53 18.87
CA THR A 165 -5.65 28.05 18.79
C THR A 165 -4.26 27.46 18.56
N PRO A 166 -3.97 26.22 19.04
CA PRO A 166 -2.64 25.65 18.90
C PRO A 166 -2.35 25.39 17.42
N VAL A 167 -1.30 26.05 16.93
CA VAL A 167 -0.87 26.15 15.53
C VAL A 167 -0.72 24.77 14.85
N THR A 168 -0.47 23.70 15.60
CA THR A 168 -0.31 22.32 15.11
C THR A 168 -1.58 21.71 14.48
N GLN A 169 -2.76 22.02 15.04
CA GLN A 169 -4.04 21.43 14.60
C GLN A 169 -4.41 21.76 13.14
N ASN A 170 -3.96 22.90 12.62
CA ASN A 170 -4.36 23.36 11.29
C ASN A 170 -3.56 22.68 10.16
N SER A 171 -2.38 22.12 10.45
CA SER A 171 -1.62 21.33 9.47
C SER A 171 -2.14 19.89 9.39
N GLU A 172 -2.41 19.27 10.54
CA GLU A 172 -2.91 17.90 10.66
C GLU A 172 -4.24 17.74 9.91
N LYS A 173 -5.18 18.64 10.17
CA LYS A 173 -6.48 18.65 9.48
C LYS A 173 -6.39 18.79 7.95
N LYS A 174 -5.39 19.53 7.44
CA LYS A 174 -5.16 19.64 5.99
C LYS A 174 -4.60 18.34 5.41
N ARG A 175 -3.79 17.61 6.17
CA ARG A 175 -3.24 16.30 5.76
C ARG A 175 -4.31 15.21 5.82
N GLU A 176 -5.17 15.23 6.83
CA GLU A 176 -6.38 14.38 6.92
C GLU A 176 -7.28 14.58 5.69
N GLN A 177 -7.64 15.82 5.38
CA GLN A 177 -8.45 16.14 4.19
C GLN A 177 -7.79 15.73 2.88
N TRP A 178 -6.47 15.89 2.78
CA TRP A 178 -5.73 15.44 1.61
C TRP A 178 -5.78 13.90 1.49
N TRP A 179 -5.64 13.20 2.61
CA TRP A 179 -5.75 11.75 2.67
C TRP A 179 -7.16 11.26 2.29
N GLU A 180 -8.23 11.84 2.83
CA GLU A 180 -9.62 11.53 2.42
C GLU A 180 -9.83 11.67 0.90
N GLN A 181 -9.16 12.66 0.28
CA GLN A 181 -9.25 12.87 -1.17
C GLN A 181 -8.42 11.86 -1.97
N HIS A 182 -7.24 11.47 -1.48
CA HIS A 182 -6.25 10.74 -2.26
C HIS A 182 -6.02 9.29 -1.85
N GLY A 183 -6.44 8.87 -0.65
CA GLY A 183 -6.33 7.50 -0.13
C GLY A 183 -6.92 6.47 -1.07
N LYS A 184 -8.06 6.78 -1.69
CA LYS A 184 -8.66 5.94 -2.74
C LYS A 184 -7.75 5.67 -3.94
N HIS A 185 -6.96 6.66 -4.38
CA HIS A 185 -6.05 6.49 -5.52
C HIS A 185 -4.79 5.70 -5.12
N ILE A 186 -4.36 5.82 -3.86
CA ILE A 186 -3.27 5.01 -3.31
C ILE A 186 -3.71 3.54 -3.26
N TRP A 187 -4.91 3.27 -2.75
CA TRP A 187 -5.51 1.94 -2.75
C TRP A 187 -5.67 1.37 -4.16
N GLU A 188 -6.17 2.17 -5.11
CA GLU A 188 -6.28 1.77 -6.51
C GLU A 188 -4.90 1.42 -7.11
N GLY A 189 -3.85 2.18 -6.76
CA GLY A 189 -2.47 1.87 -7.13
C GLY A 189 -1.97 0.54 -6.57
N MET A 190 -2.34 0.21 -5.31
CA MET A 190 -2.03 -1.08 -4.70
C MET A 190 -2.71 -2.24 -5.45
N ILE A 191 -4.00 -2.12 -5.80
CA ILE A 191 -4.69 -3.16 -6.57
C ILE A 191 -4.15 -3.26 -8.00
N CYS A 192 -3.84 -2.13 -8.63
CA CYS A 192 -3.21 -2.10 -9.94
C CYS A 192 -1.91 -2.91 -9.95
N ALA A 193 -1.09 -2.84 -8.90
CA ALA A 193 0.13 -3.61 -8.77
C ALA A 193 -0.08 -5.14 -8.82
N LEU A 194 -1.24 -5.64 -8.38
CA LEU A 194 -1.58 -7.07 -8.44
C LEU A 194 -1.81 -7.58 -9.87
N THR A 195 -2.08 -6.67 -10.81
CA THR A 195 -2.24 -7.01 -12.23
C THR A 195 -0.91 -7.13 -12.96
N TYR A 196 0.22 -6.76 -12.34
CA TYR A 196 1.53 -6.84 -12.95
C TYR A 196 2.27 -8.12 -12.53
N LYS A 197 3.06 -8.67 -13.44
CA LYS A 197 3.93 -9.82 -13.19
C LYS A 197 5.29 -9.60 -13.83
N GLU A 198 6.31 -10.27 -13.32
CA GLU A 198 7.62 -10.30 -13.99
C GLU A 198 7.49 -10.93 -15.38
N ASN A 199 8.34 -10.48 -16.30
CA ASN A 199 8.45 -11.07 -17.62
C ASN A 199 8.95 -12.51 -17.48
N GLY A 200 8.05 -13.47 -17.64
CA GLY A 200 8.28 -14.91 -17.43
C GLY A 200 9.33 -15.59 -18.32
N ASP A 201 10.15 -14.84 -19.08
CA ASP A 201 11.15 -15.40 -20.00
C ASP A 201 12.57 -15.42 -19.42
N GLY A 202 12.78 -15.05 -18.14
CA GLY A 202 14.13 -15.02 -17.54
C GLY A 202 15.10 -14.05 -18.23
N ALA A 203 14.61 -13.25 -19.18
CA ALA A 203 15.34 -12.18 -19.82
C ALA A 203 15.59 -11.11 -18.75
N LYS A 204 16.88 -10.88 -18.43
CA LYS A 204 17.27 -9.72 -17.64
C LYS A 204 16.64 -8.47 -18.27
N PRO A 205 16.10 -7.54 -17.47
CA PRO A 205 15.62 -6.27 -17.99
C PRO A 205 16.72 -5.68 -18.87
N ILE A 206 16.39 -5.39 -20.14
CA ILE A 206 17.25 -4.57 -20.98
C ILE A 206 17.28 -3.19 -20.31
N GLU A 207 18.47 -2.58 -20.14
CA GLU A 207 18.58 -1.26 -19.52
C GLU A 207 17.60 -0.27 -20.17
N GLY A 208 16.60 0.16 -19.40
CA GLY A 208 15.55 1.10 -19.86
C GLY A 208 14.16 0.51 -20.06
N GLU A 209 13.97 -0.82 -20.04
CA GLU A 209 12.65 -1.46 -20.06
C GLU A 209 12.29 -2.03 -18.69
N SER A 210 11.03 -1.82 -18.26
CA SER A 210 10.52 -2.39 -17.02
C SER A 210 10.37 -3.90 -17.22
N GLY A 211 11.06 -4.71 -16.40
CA GLY A 211 10.99 -6.18 -16.42
C GLY A 211 9.64 -6.76 -15.97
N ILE A 212 8.59 -5.93 -15.93
CA ILE A 212 7.24 -6.26 -15.49
C ILE A 212 6.26 -5.97 -16.63
N LYS A 213 5.24 -6.82 -16.77
CA LYS A 213 4.14 -6.64 -17.72
C LYS A 213 2.79 -6.74 -17.02
N GLU A 214 1.85 -5.92 -17.48
CA GLU A 214 0.45 -6.03 -17.08
C GLU A 214 -0.14 -7.34 -17.64
N ASP A 215 -0.87 -8.05 -16.80
CA ASP A 215 -1.63 -9.25 -17.16
C ASP A 215 -3.09 -8.84 -17.45
N PRO A 216 -3.52 -8.91 -18.73
CA PRO A 216 -4.87 -8.51 -19.11
C PRO A 216 -5.97 -9.32 -18.38
N ASP A 217 -5.69 -10.59 -18.06
CA ASP A 217 -6.67 -11.45 -17.40
C ASP A 217 -6.87 -11.00 -15.95
N LEU A 218 -5.78 -10.72 -15.23
CA LEU A 218 -5.86 -10.17 -13.87
C LEU A 218 -6.50 -8.78 -13.85
N LYS A 219 -6.21 -7.95 -14.85
CA LYS A 219 -6.85 -6.64 -14.99
C LYS A 219 -8.36 -6.77 -15.17
N ASN A 220 -8.82 -7.63 -16.07
CA ASN A 220 -10.25 -7.89 -16.28
C ASN A 220 -10.90 -8.58 -15.05
N ALA A 221 -10.11 -9.30 -14.25
CA ALA A 221 -10.56 -9.93 -13.02
C ALA A 221 -10.80 -8.92 -11.88
N LEU A 222 -10.06 -7.81 -11.82
CA LEU A 222 -10.14 -6.83 -10.72
C LEU A 222 -10.78 -5.49 -11.13
N PHE A 223 -10.78 -5.16 -12.42
CA PHE A 223 -11.31 -3.93 -12.99
C PHE A 223 -12.45 -4.22 -13.98
N SER A 224 -13.36 -3.26 -14.16
CA SER A 224 -14.53 -3.37 -15.02
C SER A 224 -15.00 -2.01 -15.57
N GLY A 225 -15.81 -2.07 -16.63
CA GLY A 225 -16.46 -0.90 -17.23
C GLY A 225 -15.57 -0.11 -18.19
N GLU A 226 -16.16 0.87 -18.88
CA GLU A 226 -15.51 1.67 -19.92
C GLU A 226 -14.35 2.54 -19.40
N ASN A 227 -14.29 2.78 -18.08
CA ASN A 227 -13.29 3.63 -17.45
C ASN A 227 -12.18 2.87 -16.70
N ASN A 228 -12.09 1.54 -16.84
CA ASN A 228 -11.20 0.70 -16.02
C ASN A 228 -11.37 0.96 -14.51
N ALA A 229 -12.62 1.02 -14.04
CA ALA A 229 -12.91 1.22 -12.63
C ALA A 229 -12.71 -0.09 -11.84
N LEU A 230 -12.35 0.01 -10.57
CA LEU A 230 -12.32 -1.15 -9.67
C LEU A 230 -13.70 -1.81 -9.60
N LYS A 231 -13.73 -3.15 -9.52
CA LYS A 231 -14.98 -3.85 -9.20
C LYS A 231 -15.49 -3.43 -7.82
N SER A 232 -16.82 -3.46 -7.64
CA SER A 232 -17.51 -2.99 -6.43
C SER A 232 -16.97 -3.57 -5.13
N ASP A 233 -16.47 -4.80 -5.16
CA ASP A 233 -15.98 -5.51 -3.98
C ASP A 233 -14.63 -4.97 -3.50
N TYR A 234 -13.94 -4.23 -4.36
CA TYR A 234 -12.61 -3.66 -4.13
C TYR A 234 -12.59 -2.14 -4.12
N GLU A 235 -13.74 -1.49 -4.29
CA GLU A 235 -13.82 -0.03 -4.16
C GLU A 235 -13.48 0.40 -2.73
N TYR A 236 -12.76 1.52 -2.62
CA TYR A 236 -12.20 2.02 -1.36
C TYR A 236 -13.21 2.15 -0.20
N LYS A 237 -14.47 2.48 -0.50
CA LYS A 237 -15.53 2.71 0.50
C LYS A 237 -16.32 1.45 0.87
N THR A 238 -16.23 0.40 0.07
CA THR A 238 -17.06 -0.81 0.19
C THR A 238 -16.23 -2.01 0.61
N VAL A 239 -14.95 -2.06 0.22
CA VAL A 239 -14.05 -3.15 0.54
C VAL A 239 -13.92 -3.29 2.05
N LYS A 240 -14.09 -4.53 2.52
CA LYS A 240 -14.11 -4.92 3.92
C LYS A 240 -13.30 -6.20 4.10
N LEU A 241 -12.83 -6.41 5.33
CA LEU A 241 -12.27 -7.71 5.71
C LEU A 241 -13.41 -8.67 6.08
N GLU A 242 -13.29 -9.91 5.67
CA GLU A 242 -14.16 -11.01 6.08
C GLU A 242 -13.55 -11.78 7.25
N ASP A 243 -14.34 -12.06 8.28
CA ASP A 243 -13.89 -12.92 9.38
C ASP A 243 -14.11 -14.38 8.98
N GLU A 244 -13.04 -15.17 8.92
CA GLU A 244 -13.08 -16.61 8.62
C GLU A 244 -13.89 -17.43 9.64
N ASN A 245 -14.29 -16.83 10.77
CA ASN A 245 -15.08 -17.49 11.81
C ASN A 245 -16.61 -17.47 11.58
N SER A 246 -17.09 -16.92 10.45
CA SER A 246 -18.54 -16.83 10.15
C SER A 246 -19.13 -18.09 9.48
N GLY A 247 -18.40 -19.20 9.51
CA GLY A 247 -18.85 -20.51 9.02
C GLY A 247 -19.70 -21.33 10.00
N ALA A 248 -20.03 -20.81 11.19
CA ALA A 248 -20.90 -21.49 12.15
C ALA A 248 -22.30 -20.84 12.21
N LYS A 249 -23.30 -21.64 11.84
CA LYS A 249 -24.73 -21.34 11.86
C LYS A 249 -25.15 -20.48 13.06
N GLN A 250 -25.94 -19.45 12.78
CA GLN A 250 -26.74 -18.73 13.78
C GLN A 250 -27.50 -19.72 14.68
N ASN A 251 -27.21 -19.73 15.98
CA ASN A 251 -28.24 -19.94 17.00
C ASN A 251 -27.79 -19.49 18.40
N GLN A 252 -28.63 -18.62 18.97
CA GLN A 252 -28.89 -18.33 20.39
C GLN A 252 -27.85 -17.61 21.26
N THR A 253 -28.19 -16.34 21.57
CA THR A 253 -28.27 -15.69 22.90
C THR A 253 -27.49 -16.33 24.06
N VAL A 254 -26.61 -15.57 24.71
CA VAL A 254 -26.84 -14.86 25.99
C VAL A 254 -25.67 -13.89 26.25
N SER A 255 -26.01 -12.73 26.81
CA SER A 255 -25.18 -11.61 27.26
C SER A 255 -24.05 -11.94 28.24
N THR A 256 -22.92 -11.22 28.13
CA THR A 256 -22.32 -10.45 29.24
C THR A 256 -21.36 -9.38 28.71
N THR A 257 -21.37 -8.26 29.41
CA THR A 257 -20.74 -6.96 29.19
C THR A 257 -19.21 -6.97 29.06
N SER A 258 -18.71 -6.41 27.96
CA SER A 258 -17.44 -5.67 27.90
C SER A 258 -17.49 -4.71 26.72
N ASP A 259 -17.59 -3.42 27.02
CA ASP A 259 -17.57 -2.34 26.03
C ASP A 259 -16.18 -2.24 25.38
N THR A 260 -16.01 -2.95 24.29
CA THR A 260 -15.08 -2.60 23.22
C THR A 260 -15.82 -3.02 21.95
N PRO A 261 -16.12 -2.11 21.01
CA PRO A 261 -16.74 -2.53 19.77
C PRO A 261 -15.70 -3.35 19.02
N THR A 262 -15.76 -4.68 19.16
CA THR A 262 -15.07 -5.59 18.26
C THR A 262 -15.64 -5.28 16.90
N LEU A 263 -14.86 -4.59 16.07
CA LEU A 263 -15.23 -4.20 14.72
C LEU A 263 -15.24 -5.49 13.90
N ASN A 264 -16.34 -6.24 14.00
CA ASN A 264 -16.58 -7.49 13.28
C ASN A 264 -16.69 -7.13 11.79
N ASN A 265 -15.59 -7.13 11.04
CA ASN A 265 -15.46 -6.70 9.63
C ASN A 265 -15.26 -5.18 9.39
N PRO A 266 -14.06 -4.62 9.66
CA PRO A 266 -13.75 -3.23 9.31
C PRO A 266 -13.82 -2.99 7.80
N LYS A 267 -14.43 -1.88 7.39
CA LYS A 267 -14.24 -1.33 6.03
C LYS A 267 -12.90 -0.64 5.93
N LEU A 268 -12.34 -0.56 4.73
CA LEU A 268 -11.06 0.10 4.52
C LEU A 268 -11.12 1.58 4.87
N SER A 269 -12.16 2.31 4.46
CA SER A 269 -12.34 3.72 4.85
C SER A 269 -12.32 3.88 6.36
N ASP A 270 -13.05 3.04 7.10
CA ASP A 270 -13.12 3.11 8.56
C ASP A 270 -11.78 2.75 9.24
N PHE A 271 -10.90 2.05 8.51
CA PHE A 271 -9.56 1.68 8.98
C PHE A 271 -8.53 2.79 8.74
N VAL A 272 -8.69 3.58 7.67
CA VAL A 272 -7.72 4.60 7.25
C VAL A 272 -8.26 6.03 7.19
N GLU A 273 -9.41 6.31 7.79
CA GLU A 273 -9.98 7.66 7.98
C GLU A 273 -10.23 7.87 9.47
#